data_AF-A0AAF0I8P8-F1
#
_entry.id   AF-A0AAF0I8P8-F1
#
_cell.length_a   1.000
_cell.length_b   1.000
_cell.length_c   1.000
_cell.angle_alpha   90.00
_cell.angle_beta   90.00
_cell.angle_gamma   90.00
#
_symmetry.space_group_name_H-M   'P 1'
#
loop_
_entity.id
_entity.type
_entity.pdbx_description
1 polymer ?
#
loop_
_entity_poly.entity_id
_entity_poly.type
_entity_poly.pdbx_seq_one_letter_code
_entity_poly.pdbx_strand_id
1 'polypeptide(L)'
;MSELKNTFNRAWHVANEYGNNGYLGYEVRGNRDTPRDEYLKGEQNALKQAAEDLNYYNLPANRTTVALHHEFSDTECPKRALIEHCGYDSTQVVPEAISNKLKDYYIAEIKKYMNGTVTSSKPKETTYHDKAGWYKMKVDDTFYIDKHLSKVSGWKLAKGSVFHIDKVVKVGKMARGEVQLGTVKRYMTLNTDIVDKA
;
A
#
# COMPACT_ATOMS: atom_id res chain seq x y z
N MET A 1 -1.83 1.70 -11.85
CA MET A 1 -2.05 1.51 -10.40
C MET A 1 -1.61 0.10 -10.08
N SER A 2 -0.67 -0.06 -9.16
CA SER A 2 -0.37 -1.35 -8.52
C SER A 2 -1.43 -1.58 -7.43
N GLU A 3 -1.96 -2.79 -7.33
CA GLU A 3 -2.90 -3.15 -6.27
C GLU A 3 -2.12 -3.56 -5.02
N LEU A 4 -2.01 -2.65 -4.05
CA LEU A 4 -1.46 -2.98 -2.73
C LEU A 4 -2.59 -3.56 -1.85
N LYS A 5 -2.54 -4.85 -1.53
CA LYS A 5 -3.34 -5.41 -0.43
C LYS A 5 -2.69 -4.99 0.89
N ASN A 6 -3.50 -4.78 1.94
CA ASN A 6 -3.05 -4.40 3.27
C ASN A 6 -1.81 -5.21 3.70
N THR A 7 -0.69 -4.53 3.95
CA THR A 7 0.62 -5.13 4.22
C THR A 7 0.70 -5.87 5.56
N PHE A 8 -0.31 -5.76 6.41
CA PHE A 8 -0.45 -6.55 7.64
C PHE A 8 -1.15 -7.90 7.42
N ASN A 9 -1.68 -8.16 6.22
CA ASN A 9 -2.40 -9.37 5.89
C ASN A 9 -1.61 -10.20 4.86
N ARG A 10 -1.73 -11.53 4.98
CA ARG A 10 -1.31 -12.47 3.94
C ARG A 10 -2.01 -12.16 2.62
N ALA A 11 -1.28 -12.28 1.52
CA ALA A 11 -1.83 -12.28 0.16
C ALA A 11 -1.50 -13.60 -0.57
N TRP A 12 -2.24 -13.90 -1.62
CA TRP A 12 -1.96 -15.02 -2.53
C TRP A 12 -1.40 -14.44 -3.82
N HIS A 13 -0.08 -14.49 -3.99
CA HIS A 13 0.62 -13.76 -5.05
C HIS A 13 1.76 -14.54 -5.72
N VAL A 14 2.32 -15.58 -5.08
CA VAL A 14 3.41 -16.38 -5.66
C VAL A 14 3.15 -17.89 -5.75
N ALA A 15 1.91 -18.33 -5.51
CA ALA A 15 1.52 -19.75 -5.50
C ALA A 15 2.40 -20.66 -4.60
N ASN A 16 3.01 -20.08 -3.57
CA ASN A 16 3.90 -20.75 -2.63
C ASN A 16 3.57 -20.29 -1.21
N GLU A 17 3.44 -21.20 -0.26
CA GLU A 17 3.03 -20.87 1.11
C GLU A 17 4.03 -19.95 1.82
N TYR A 18 5.33 -20.23 1.72
CA TYR A 18 6.38 -19.41 2.30
C TYR A 18 6.39 -18.00 1.68
N GLY A 19 6.33 -17.91 0.36
CA GLY A 19 6.29 -16.63 -0.35
C GLY A 19 5.04 -15.80 -0.04
N ASN A 20 3.87 -16.44 0.01
CA ASN A 20 2.59 -15.79 0.32
C ASN A 20 2.52 -15.25 1.75
N ASN A 21 3.14 -15.96 2.71
CA ASN A 21 3.15 -15.60 4.12
C ASN A 21 4.27 -14.60 4.48
N GLY A 22 5.42 -14.67 3.79
CA GLY A 22 6.65 -13.97 4.16
C GLY A 22 6.99 -12.73 3.32
N TYR A 23 6.34 -12.53 2.17
CA TYR A 23 6.66 -11.44 1.25
C TYR A 23 5.43 -10.60 0.89
N LEU A 24 5.67 -9.31 0.65
CA LEU A 24 4.71 -8.42 0.00
C LEU A 24 4.83 -8.59 -1.53
N GLY A 25 3.68 -8.74 -2.21
CA GLY A 25 3.63 -8.85 -3.66
C GLY A 25 3.33 -7.51 -4.32
N TYR A 26 4.13 -7.13 -5.33
CA TYR A 26 3.93 -5.92 -6.12
C TYR A 26 3.75 -6.28 -7.59
N GLU A 27 2.57 -5.99 -8.14
CA GLU A 27 2.26 -6.24 -9.54
C GLU A 27 2.44 -4.98 -10.38
N VAL A 28 3.33 -5.05 -11.36
CA VAL A 28 3.50 -3.99 -12.36
C VAL A 28 2.52 -4.27 -13.50
N ARG A 29 1.53 -3.40 -13.66
CA ARG A 29 0.57 -3.53 -14.76
C ARG A 29 1.29 -3.31 -16.10
N GLY A 30 1.12 -4.26 -17.01
CA GLY A 30 1.57 -4.17 -18.38
C GLY A 30 1.92 -5.54 -18.95
N ASN A 31 1.73 -5.72 -20.25
CA ASN A 31 2.11 -6.91 -21.01
C ASN A 31 3.12 -6.53 -22.10
N ARG A 32 3.38 -7.38 -23.10
CA ARG A 32 4.29 -7.07 -24.23
C ARG A 32 3.84 -5.88 -25.07
N ASP A 33 2.54 -5.66 -25.19
CA ASP A 33 1.95 -4.62 -26.04
C ASP A 33 1.87 -3.25 -25.33
N THR A 34 2.10 -3.23 -24.02
CA THR A 34 2.13 -1.98 -23.26
C THR A 34 3.31 -1.12 -23.74
N PRO A 35 3.08 0.17 -24.07
CA PRO A 35 4.16 1.10 -24.40
C PRO A 35 5.27 1.04 -23.34
N ARG A 36 6.52 1.00 -23.81
CA ARG A 36 7.67 0.77 -22.94
C ARG A 36 7.79 1.84 -21.84
N ASP A 37 7.57 3.09 -22.21
CA ASP A 37 7.58 4.23 -21.29
C ASP A 37 6.48 4.14 -20.23
N GLU A 38 5.27 3.70 -20.61
CA GLU A 38 4.19 3.45 -19.67
C GLU A 38 4.53 2.32 -18.69
N TYR A 39 5.07 1.20 -19.20
CA TYR A 39 5.52 0.08 -18.38
C TYR A 39 6.60 0.52 -17.38
N LEU A 40 7.66 1.18 -17.85
CA LEU A 40 8.76 1.63 -16.99
C LEU A 40 8.28 2.63 -15.93
N LYS A 41 7.32 3.50 -16.25
CA LYS A 41 6.69 4.38 -15.25
C LYS A 41 5.91 3.58 -14.20
N GLY A 42 5.18 2.53 -14.61
CA GLY A 42 4.50 1.61 -13.70
C GLY A 42 5.47 0.88 -12.77
N GLU A 43 6.57 0.38 -13.33
CA GLU A 43 7.62 -0.33 -12.61
C GLU A 43 8.31 0.56 -11.57
N GLN A 44 8.67 1.79 -11.94
CA GLN A 44 9.28 2.75 -11.02
C GLN A 44 8.34 3.12 -9.86
N ASN A 45 7.02 3.20 -10.10
CA ASN A 45 6.06 3.40 -9.01
C ASN A 45 6.03 2.21 -8.04
N ALA A 46 6.10 0.98 -8.55
CA ALA A 46 6.15 -0.22 -7.71
C ALA A 46 7.46 -0.29 -6.90
N LEU A 47 8.60 0.03 -7.52
CA LEU A 47 9.90 0.05 -6.85
C LEU A 47 9.97 1.14 -5.77
N LYS A 48 9.36 2.30 -6.02
CA LYS A 48 9.20 3.35 -5.01
C LYS A 48 8.37 2.86 -3.82
N GLN A 49 7.23 2.21 -4.07
CA GLN A 49 6.39 1.66 -3.00
C GLN A 49 7.15 0.58 -2.20
N ALA A 50 7.87 -0.32 -2.87
CA ALA A 50 8.70 -1.31 -2.20
C ALA A 50 9.79 -0.68 -1.32
N ALA A 51 10.38 0.44 -1.74
CA ALA A 51 11.31 1.21 -0.91
C ALA A 51 10.65 1.82 0.34
N GLU A 52 9.43 2.36 0.20
CA GLU A 52 8.65 2.90 1.33
C GLU A 52 8.33 1.79 2.35
N ASP A 53 7.91 0.62 1.88
CA ASP A 53 7.58 -0.52 2.75
C ASP A 53 8.83 -1.11 3.42
N LEU A 54 9.94 -1.29 2.69
CA LEU A 54 11.20 -1.76 3.27
C LEU A 54 11.70 -0.80 4.37
N ASN A 55 11.62 0.51 4.14
CA ASN A 55 11.93 1.51 5.17
C ASN A 55 10.97 1.41 6.36
N TYR A 56 9.66 1.26 6.12
CA TYR A 56 8.65 1.14 7.16
C TYR A 56 8.88 -0.07 8.08
N TYR A 57 9.26 -1.21 7.49
CA TYR A 57 9.57 -2.44 8.23
C TYR A 57 11.03 -2.52 8.71
N ASN A 58 11.83 -1.47 8.49
CA ASN A 58 13.26 -1.42 8.85
C ASN A 58 14.07 -2.59 8.25
N LEU A 59 13.79 -2.92 6.99
CA LEU A 59 14.45 -3.97 6.23
C LEU A 59 15.40 -3.38 5.19
N PRO A 60 16.60 -3.97 5.00
CA PRO A 60 17.51 -3.55 3.94
C PRO A 60 17.02 -4.02 2.57
N ALA A 61 17.30 -3.26 1.51
CA ALA A 61 17.15 -3.78 0.14
C ALA A 61 18.36 -4.67 -0.23
N ASN A 62 18.14 -5.98 -0.33
CA ASN A 62 19.15 -6.96 -0.73
C ASN A 62 18.48 -8.22 -1.34
N ARG A 63 19.27 -9.24 -1.69
CA ARG A 63 18.77 -10.45 -2.37
C ARG A 63 17.91 -11.37 -1.50
N THR A 64 17.82 -11.14 -0.18
CA THR A 64 16.94 -11.90 0.73
C THR A 64 15.59 -11.22 0.94
N THR A 65 15.53 -9.89 0.81
CA THR A 65 14.31 -9.08 0.98
C THR A 65 13.63 -8.72 -0.34
N VAL A 66 14.36 -8.75 -1.45
CA VAL A 66 13.84 -8.59 -2.81
C VAL A 66 13.89 -9.95 -3.49
N ALA A 67 12.74 -10.44 -3.97
CA ALA A 67 12.61 -11.74 -4.61
C ALA A 67 11.70 -11.65 -5.85
N LEU A 68 11.84 -12.61 -6.76
CA LEU A 68 11.07 -12.73 -8.00
C LEU A 68 10.10 -13.92 -7.90
N HIS A 69 8.94 -13.83 -8.55
CA HIS A 69 7.90 -14.86 -8.47
C HIS A 69 8.44 -16.26 -8.86
N HIS A 70 9.21 -16.36 -9.95
CA HIS A 70 9.78 -17.64 -10.40
C HIS A 70 10.81 -18.27 -9.44
N GLU A 71 11.24 -17.57 -8.36
CA GLU A 71 12.03 -18.18 -7.30
C GLU A 71 11.17 -19.01 -6.33
N PHE A 72 9.84 -18.90 -6.40
CA PHE A 72 8.90 -19.56 -5.50
C PHE A 72 8.04 -20.64 -6.17
N SER A 73 7.81 -20.54 -7.48
CA SER A 73 6.98 -21.46 -8.26
C SER A 73 7.37 -21.46 -9.74
N ASP A 74 6.96 -22.50 -10.47
CA ASP A 74 7.25 -22.65 -11.90
C ASP A 74 6.43 -21.64 -12.73
N THR A 75 7.03 -20.49 -13.03
CA THR A 75 6.42 -19.42 -13.82
C THR A 75 7.49 -18.60 -14.56
N GLU A 76 7.06 -17.86 -15.58
CA GLU A 76 7.91 -16.89 -16.30
C GLU A 76 7.90 -15.49 -15.65
N CYS A 77 7.12 -15.29 -14.58
CA CYS A 77 6.99 -13.98 -13.94
C CYS A 77 8.26 -13.55 -13.18
N PRO A 78 8.70 -12.28 -13.29
CA PRO A 78 8.09 -11.16 -14.03
C PRO A 78 8.62 -11.04 -15.48
N LYS A 79 7.85 -11.53 -16.46
CA LYS A 79 8.28 -11.68 -17.85
C LYS A 79 8.68 -10.36 -18.54
N ARG A 80 7.89 -9.30 -18.37
CA ARG A 80 8.17 -8.01 -19.02
C ARG A 80 9.47 -7.40 -18.49
N ALA A 81 9.71 -7.46 -17.18
CA ALA A 81 10.96 -6.98 -16.58
C ALA A 81 12.19 -7.77 -17.03
N LEU A 82 12.05 -9.10 -17.16
CA LEU A 82 13.10 -9.97 -17.70
C LEU A 82 13.49 -9.57 -19.14
N ILE A 83 12.51 -9.24 -19.97
CA ILE A 83 12.76 -8.74 -21.33
C ILE A 83 13.47 -7.38 -21.28
N GLU A 84 12.92 -6.41 -20.54
CA GLU A 84 13.40 -5.02 -20.55
C GLU A 84 14.81 -4.85 -19.97
N HIS A 85 15.12 -5.54 -18.87
CA HIS A 85 16.36 -5.31 -18.11
C HIS A 85 17.39 -6.40 -18.31
N CYS A 86 16.96 -7.60 -18.71
CA CYS A 86 17.86 -8.73 -18.90
C CYS A 86 17.98 -9.19 -20.34
N GLY A 87 17.07 -8.78 -21.24
CA GLY A 87 17.00 -9.30 -22.60
C GLY A 87 16.56 -10.77 -22.66
N TYR A 88 15.93 -11.28 -21.59
CA TYR A 88 15.55 -12.69 -21.50
C TYR A 88 14.11 -12.89 -21.96
N ASP A 89 13.98 -13.36 -23.20
CA ASP A 89 12.70 -13.70 -23.79
C ASP A 89 12.56 -15.20 -24.12
N SER A 90 12.52 -16.05 -23.09
CA SER A 90 12.28 -17.50 -23.23
C SER A 90 11.18 -17.97 -22.29
N THR A 91 10.57 -19.12 -22.62
CA THR A 91 9.60 -19.83 -21.76
C THR A 91 10.25 -20.88 -20.86
N GLN A 92 11.57 -21.02 -20.95
CA GLN A 92 12.35 -21.93 -20.13
C GLN A 92 12.53 -21.38 -18.71
N VAL A 93 13.01 -22.24 -17.81
CA VAL A 93 13.44 -21.83 -16.47
C VAL A 93 14.46 -20.69 -16.58
N VAL A 94 14.21 -19.61 -15.84
CA VAL A 94 15.08 -18.43 -15.81
C VAL A 94 16.40 -18.83 -15.13
N PRO A 95 17.56 -18.70 -15.80
CA PRO A 95 18.83 -19.02 -15.18
C PRO A 95 19.13 -18.11 -13.98
N GLU A 96 19.78 -18.63 -12.95
CA GLU A 96 20.09 -17.89 -11.72
C GLU A 96 20.84 -16.57 -11.99
N ALA A 97 21.76 -16.56 -12.96
CA ALA A 97 22.48 -15.35 -13.35
C ALA A 97 21.55 -14.23 -13.89
N ILE A 98 20.49 -14.61 -14.61
CA ILE A 98 19.48 -13.69 -15.13
C ILE A 98 18.58 -13.19 -13.98
N SER A 99 18.16 -14.09 -13.09
CA SER A 99 17.40 -13.73 -11.89
C SER A 99 18.19 -12.74 -11.02
N ASN A 100 19.47 -13.02 -10.77
CA ASN A 100 20.36 -12.14 -10.01
C ASN A 100 20.54 -10.78 -10.70
N LYS A 101 20.69 -10.73 -12.03
CA LYS A 101 20.77 -9.48 -12.80
C LYS A 101 19.53 -8.61 -12.60
N LEU A 102 18.33 -9.20 -12.67
CA LEU A 102 17.09 -8.45 -12.45
C LEU A 102 16.94 -8.00 -10.99
N LYS A 103 17.26 -8.88 -10.02
CA LYS A 103 17.24 -8.53 -8.59
C LYS A 103 18.20 -7.39 -8.29
N ASP A 104 19.40 -7.40 -8.85
CA ASP A 104 20.39 -6.34 -8.63
C ASP A 104 19.91 -5.00 -9.19
N TYR A 105 19.24 -5.00 -10.35
CA TYR A 105 18.56 -3.82 -10.88
C TYR A 105 17.50 -3.30 -9.91
N TYR A 106 16.57 -4.14 -9.46
CA TYR A 106 15.54 -3.74 -8.50
C TYR A 106 16.12 -3.23 -7.18
N ILE A 107 17.11 -3.91 -6.62
CA ILE A 107 17.79 -3.50 -5.40
C ILE A 107 18.45 -2.12 -5.60
N ALA A 108 19.09 -1.88 -6.74
CA ALA A 108 19.72 -0.59 -7.02
C ALA A 108 18.67 0.54 -7.11
N GLU A 109 17.56 0.32 -7.84
CA GLU A 109 16.49 1.31 -7.95
C GLU A 109 15.80 1.58 -6.61
N ILE A 110 15.46 0.53 -5.86
CA ILE A 110 14.89 0.64 -4.51
C ILE A 110 15.83 1.44 -3.60
N LYS A 111 17.14 1.14 -3.62
CA LYS A 111 18.14 1.89 -2.84
C LYS A 111 18.22 3.36 -3.24
N LYS A 112 17.99 3.74 -4.50
CA LYS A 112 17.91 5.16 -4.89
C LYS A 112 16.76 5.85 -4.18
N TYR A 113 15.62 5.19 -4.03
CA TYR A 113 14.46 5.71 -3.31
C TYR A 113 14.60 5.66 -1.78
N MET A 114 15.42 4.74 -1.25
CA MET A 114 15.74 4.70 0.18
C MET A 114 16.79 5.74 0.59
N ASN A 115 17.84 5.94 -0.23
CA ASN A 115 19.01 6.77 0.11
C ASN A 115 18.94 8.18 -0.47
N GLY A 116 18.28 8.36 -1.62
CA GLY A 116 17.96 9.67 -2.11
C GLY A 116 16.96 10.31 -1.16
N THR A 117 17.22 11.55 -0.74
CA THR A 117 16.17 12.44 -0.30
C THR A 117 15.14 12.52 -1.42
N VAL A 118 14.18 11.59 -1.44
CA VAL A 118 12.83 11.95 -1.81
C VAL A 118 12.61 13.21 -0.99
N THR A 119 12.32 14.31 -1.67
CA THR A 119 11.46 15.36 -1.14
C THR A 119 10.34 14.61 -0.46
N SER A 120 10.57 14.40 0.82
CA SER A 120 9.62 13.80 1.68
C SER A 120 8.56 14.88 1.67
N SER A 121 7.53 14.74 0.85
CA SER A 121 6.26 14.65 1.52
C SER A 121 6.41 13.45 2.44
N LYS A 122 7.06 13.71 3.60
CA LYS A 122 7.00 12.89 4.80
C LYS A 122 5.57 12.39 4.77
N PRO A 123 5.29 11.07 4.74
CA PRO A 123 3.91 10.61 4.67
C PRO A 123 3.16 11.46 5.67
N LYS A 124 2.25 12.32 5.17
CA LYS A 124 1.75 13.46 5.94
C LYS A 124 1.30 12.83 7.24
N GLU A 125 2.01 13.14 8.33
CA GLU A 125 1.84 12.38 9.56
C GLU A 125 0.36 12.43 9.85
N THR A 126 -0.29 11.26 9.85
CA THR A 126 -1.74 11.22 9.87
C THR A 126 -2.17 11.77 11.20
N THR A 127 -2.54 13.04 11.18
CA THR A 127 -2.94 13.79 12.35
C THR A 127 -4.42 13.56 12.55
N TYR A 128 -4.82 13.50 13.80
CA TYR A 128 -6.20 13.30 14.17
C TYR A 128 -6.63 14.46 15.05
N HIS A 129 -7.86 14.92 14.85
CA HIS A 129 -8.49 15.76 15.84
C HIS A 129 -8.72 14.96 17.13
N ASP A 130 -8.62 15.63 18.27
CA ASP A 130 -8.67 15.00 19.60
C ASP A 130 -9.80 15.53 20.50
N LYS A 131 -10.69 16.39 19.95
CA LYS A 131 -11.80 17.01 20.69
C LYS A 131 -13.17 16.58 20.16
N ALA A 132 -14.15 16.50 21.05
CA ALA A 132 -15.56 16.37 20.68
C ALA A 132 -16.11 17.67 20.04
N GLY A 133 -17.29 17.63 19.44
CA GLY A 133 -17.98 18.77 18.83
C GLY A 133 -18.25 18.60 17.34
N TRP A 134 -18.51 19.70 16.64
CA TRP A 134 -18.89 19.69 15.22
C TRP A 134 -17.69 19.49 14.27
N TYR A 135 -17.93 18.79 13.18
CA TYR A 135 -16.98 18.47 12.12
C TYR A 135 -17.64 18.58 10.75
N LYS A 136 -16.83 18.89 9.74
CA LYS A 136 -17.24 18.93 8.33
C LYS A 136 -16.43 17.91 7.52
N MET A 137 -17.11 17.14 6.68
CA MET A 137 -16.48 16.17 5.78
C MET A 137 -15.71 16.89 4.66
N LYS A 138 -14.46 16.47 4.44
CA LYS A 138 -13.62 16.93 3.31
C LYS A 138 -13.74 16.02 2.09
N VAL A 139 -14.11 14.77 2.33
CA VAL A 139 -14.32 13.71 1.34
C VAL A 139 -15.55 12.90 1.73
N ASP A 140 -16.08 12.10 0.83
CA ASP A 140 -17.18 11.18 1.14
C ASP A 140 -16.69 10.06 2.07
N ASP A 141 -17.48 9.70 3.09
CA ASP A 141 -17.21 8.56 3.97
C ASP A 141 -18.52 8.06 4.61
N THR A 142 -18.43 7.12 5.54
CA THR A 142 -19.56 6.55 6.27
C THR A 142 -19.26 6.42 7.75
N PHE A 143 -20.30 6.41 8.57
CA PHE A 143 -20.15 5.94 9.94
C PHE A 143 -19.94 4.43 9.98
N TYR A 144 -19.23 3.97 11.00
CA TYR A 144 -18.91 2.57 11.27
C TYR A 144 -19.58 2.11 12.56
N ILE A 145 -19.82 0.81 12.71
CA ILE A 145 -20.44 0.23 13.92
C ILE A 145 -19.43 -0.18 14.98
N ASP A 146 -18.13 -0.10 14.67
CA ASP A 146 -17.04 -0.43 15.58
C ASP A 146 -15.91 0.60 15.52
N LYS A 147 -15.19 0.76 16.63
CA LYS A 147 -14.09 1.72 16.78
C LYS A 147 -12.88 1.44 15.90
N HIS A 148 -12.71 0.22 15.39
CA HIS A 148 -11.65 -0.14 14.45
C HIS A 148 -12.00 0.24 13.00
N LEU A 149 -13.23 0.71 12.76
CA LEU A 149 -13.77 1.07 11.45
C LEU A 149 -13.79 -0.13 10.48
N SER A 150 -13.96 -1.33 11.01
CA SER A 150 -13.95 -2.57 10.22
C SER A 150 -15.29 -2.89 9.57
N LYS A 151 -16.39 -2.36 10.13
CA LYS A 151 -17.76 -2.62 9.69
C LYS A 151 -18.52 -1.31 9.50
N VAL A 152 -19.00 -1.09 8.28
CA VAL A 152 -19.79 0.09 7.92
C VAL A 152 -21.18 0.05 8.55
N SER A 153 -21.74 1.21 8.90
CA SER A 153 -23.08 1.34 9.48
C SER A 153 -24.19 1.58 8.45
N GLY A 154 -23.81 1.84 7.19
CA GLY A 154 -24.73 2.22 6.11
C GLY A 154 -25.11 3.71 6.09
N TRP A 155 -24.78 4.47 7.14
CA TRP A 155 -25.00 5.91 7.20
C TRP A 155 -23.86 6.64 6.49
N LYS A 156 -24.12 7.11 5.27
CA LYS A 156 -23.13 7.79 4.42
C LYS A 156 -23.17 9.30 4.66
N LEU A 157 -22.01 9.94 4.62
CA LEU A 157 -21.85 11.38 4.63
C LEU A 157 -21.10 11.80 3.36
N ALA A 158 -21.69 12.73 2.62
CA ALA A 158 -21.03 13.30 1.45
C ALA A 158 -20.02 14.38 1.89
N LYS A 159 -19.07 14.68 1.02
CA LYS A 159 -18.18 15.83 1.14
C LYS A 159 -19.00 17.09 1.40
N GLY A 160 -18.60 17.84 2.42
CA GLY A 160 -19.29 19.06 2.86
C GLY A 160 -20.39 18.84 3.90
N SER A 161 -20.82 17.60 4.17
CA SER A 161 -21.74 17.29 5.28
C SER A 161 -21.14 17.67 6.62
N VAL A 162 -21.96 18.18 7.53
CA VAL A 162 -21.59 18.57 8.89
C VAL A 162 -22.24 17.59 9.88
N PHE A 163 -21.49 17.17 10.89
CA PHE A 163 -21.94 16.20 11.89
C PHE A 163 -21.29 16.47 13.26
N HIS A 164 -21.96 16.03 14.32
CA HIS A 164 -21.47 16.17 15.70
C HIS A 164 -20.77 14.89 16.15
N ILE A 165 -19.66 15.04 16.90
CA ILE A 165 -18.96 13.98 17.60
C ILE A 165 -19.15 14.17 19.11
N ASP A 166 -19.73 13.18 19.78
CA ASP A 166 -20.02 13.26 21.21
C ASP A 166 -18.77 13.01 22.06
N LYS A 167 -17.93 12.08 21.61
CA LYS A 167 -16.71 11.70 22.33
C LYS A 167 -15.60 11.29 21.37
N VAL A 168 -14.35 11.52 21.76
CA VAL A 168 -13.19 10.97 21.07
C VAL A 168 -12.71 9.69 21.76
N VAL A 169 -12.52 8.64 20.97
CA VAL A 169 -12.00 7.34 21.39
C VAL A 169 -10.67 7.09 20.69
N LYS A 170 -9.66 6.63 21.43
CA LYS A 170 -8.34 6.29 20.88
C LYS A 170 -8.26 4.79 20.56
N VAL A 171 -7.69 4.47 19.40
CA VAL A 171 -7.34 3.11 18.98
C VAL A 171 -5.87 3.12 18.57
N GLY A 172 -4.98 2.80 19.52
CA GLY A 172 -3.56 3.08 19.38
C GLY A 172 -3.30 4.58 19.21
N LYS A 173 -2.60 4.97 18.14
CA LYS A 173 -2.34 6.37 17.79
C LYS A 173 -3.52 7.07 17.10
N MET A 174 -4.56 6.33 16.70
CA MET A 174 -5.68 6.85 15.91
C MET A 174 -6.76 7.44 16.81
N ALA A 175 -7.33 8.58 16.43
CA ALA A 175 -8.53 9.13 17.09
C ALA A 175 -9.78 8.87 16.25
N ARG A 176 -10.83 8.44 16.94
CA ARG A 176 -12.15 8.13 16.38
C ARG A 176 -13.20 8.97 17.06
N GLY A 177 -14.14 9.50 16.29
CA GLY A 177 -15.32 10.16 16.83
C GLY A 177 -16.38 9.10 17.11
N GLU A 178 -16.82 9.02 18.35
CA GLU A 178 -17.99 8.25 18.76
C GLU A 178 -19.22 9.18 18.71
N VAL A 179 -20.28 8.71 18.07
CA VAL A 179 -21.58 9.37 17.99
C VAL A 179 -22.65 8.41 18.44
N GLN A 180 -23.51 8.85 19.35
CA GLN A 180 -24.71 8.13 19.74
C GLN A 180 -25.84 8.52 18.78
N LEU A 181 -26.23 7.59 17.91
CA LEU A 181 -27.37 7.78 16.99
C LEU A 181 -28.47 6.77 17.35
N GLY A 182 -29.47 7.26 18.10
CA GLY A 182 -30.50 6.42 18.71
C GLY A 182 -29.92 5.58 19.85
N THR A 183 -30.17 4.28 19.85
CA THR A 183 -29.62 3.33 20.84
C THR A 183 -28.25 2.76 20.45
N VAL A 184 -27.75 3.10 19.26
CA VAL A 184 -26.54 2.48 18.69
C VAL A 184 -25.41 3.49 18.58
N LYS A 185 -24.24 3.10 19.11
CA LYS A 185 -22.98 3.82 18.95
C LYS A 185 -22.44 3.63 17.55
N ARG A 186 -21.97 4.72 16.97
CA ARG A 186 -21.31 4.75 15.67
C ARG A 186 -19.98 5.47 15.77
N TYR A 187 -19.08 5.14 14.87
CA TYR A 187 -17.70 5.59 14.88
C TYR A 187 -17.31 6.22 13.54
N MET A 188 -16.46 7.23 13.56
CA MET A 188 -15.91 7.87 12.36
C MET A 188 -14.43 8.17 12.57
N THR A 189 -13.65 8.20 11.49
CA THR A 189 -12.26 8.67 11.56
C THR A 189 -12.20 10.17 11.86
N LEU A 190 -11.27 10.60 12.72
CA LEU A 190 -10.98 12.01 12.94
C LEU A 190 -9.70 12.46 12.23
N ASN A 191 -9.30 11.75 11.18
CA ASN A 191 -8.16 12.11 10.36
C ASN A 191 -8.37 13.52 9.76
N THR A 192 -7.41 14.42 9.95
CA THR A 192 -7.45 15.81 9.47
C THR A 192 -7.49 15.92 7.93
N ASP A 193 -7.16 14.84 7.23
CA ASP A 193 -7.29 14.76 5.77
C ASP A 193 -8.72 14.40 5.32
N ILE A 194 -9.55 13.83 6.22
CA ILE A 194 -10.91 13.36 5.93
C ILE A 194 -11.96 14.32 6.50
N VAL A 195 -11.69 14.94 7.65
CA VAL A 195 -12.60 15.86 8.34
C VAL A 195 -11.88 17.10 8.85
N ASP A 196 -12.56 18.25 8.79
CA ASP A 196 -12.12 19.49 9.42
C ASP A 196 -13.00 19.80 10.62
N LYS A 197 -12.41 20.38 11.68
CA LYS A 197 -13.19 20.90 12.80
C LYS A 197 -14.02 22.08 12.30
N ALA A 198 -15.33 22.04 12.54
CA ALA A 198 -16.26 23.10 12.16
C ALA A 198 -16.41 24.13 13.28
#